data_AF-A0A8T4X0Y2-F1
#
_entry.id   AF-A0A8T4X0Y2-F1
#
_cell.length_a   1.000
_cell.length_b   1.000
_cell.length_c   1.000
_cell.angle_alpha   90.00
_cell.angle_beta   90.00
_cell.angle_gamma   90.00
#
_symmetry.space_group_name_H-M   'P 1'
#
loop_
_entity.id
_entity.type
_entity.pdbx_description
1 polymer ?
#
loop_
_entity_poly.entity_id
_entity_poly.type
_entity_poly.pdbx_seq_one_letter_code
_entity_poly.pdbx_strand_id
1 'polypeptide(L)'
;MDTNDHQLLLPLVDEENICLPLPINVVSKYWNISLPMSEAIESAKQYPNSNGSILIEGIESAERHGLKCKIINSSLSELKKIIASGIPPIVILPGIPEITQHASVLSGYDDDEKTIFHYIQKGNYEGEQQEGAIPQELFDKEWSEDGRLLIILAPPDVFSSIKLNDAHETSNRLCLISERLIIQKNPSDALISLKKAIELDQNNLTASYLIASLLNEQNSNDCVKYYEKCISLNKRFYLAYVGLGNYYLKNGQFEKSEVQYSKAIEINPKRSAKIYKNRAYLKEKQKKNSDAKNDLKNYLKLFPKANDRGIIEQAIREL
;
A
#
# COMPACT_ATOMS: atom_id res chain seq x y z
N MET A 1 -20.02 15.23 -28.72
CA MET A 1 -19.79 13.79 -28.53
C MET A 1 -18.32 13.57 -28.76
N ASP A 2 -17.52 13.93 -27.75
CA ASP A 2 -16.26 13.27 -27.47
C ASP A 2 -16.48 12.79 -26.04
N THR A 3 -16.84 11.51 -25.87
CA THR A 3 -16.82 10.91 -24.54
C THR A 3 -15.34 10.85 -24.18
N ASN A 4 -14.93 11.56 -23.14
CA ASN A 4 -13.53 11.59 -22.69
C ASN A 4 -13.17 10.26 -22.00
N ASP A 5 -13.40 9.14 -22.69
CA ASP A 5 -13.05 7.80 -22.25
C ASP A 5 -11.55 7.60 -22.48
N HIS A 6 -10.76 7.87 -21.44
CA HIS A 6 -9.31 7.68 -21.49
C HIS A 6 -8.97 6.27 -21.02
N GLN A 7 -9.17 5.26 -21.88
CA GLN A 7 -8.97 3.86 -21.55
C GLN A 7 -7.71 3.27 -22.24
N LEU A 8 -6.97 2.45 -21.50
CA LEU A 8 -5.79 1.70 -21.94
C LEU A 8 -6.12 0.21 -22.02
N LEU A 9 -5.76 -0.42 -23.14
CA LEU A 9 -5.85 -1.88 -23.30
C LEU A 9 -4.59 -2.51 -22.68
N LEU A 10 -4.73 -3.06 -21.48
CA LEU A 10 -3.64 -3.74 -20.77
C LEU A 10 -3.55 -5.21 -21.17
N PRO A 11 -2.38 -5.85 -21.13
CA PRO A 11 -2.24 -7.27 -21.49
C PRO A 11 -2.63 -8.22 -20.35
N LEU A 12 -3.05 -9.43 -20.71
CA LEU A 12 -3.23 -10.53 -19.75
C LEU A 12 -1.88 -11.10 -19.29
N VAL A 13 -1.83 -11.43 -18.00
CA VAL A 13 -0.69 -12.06 -17.34
C VAL A 13 -1.24 -13.15 -16.44
N ASP A 14 -0.77 -14.38 -16.56
CA ASP A 14 -1.25 -15.53 -15.76
C ASP A 14 -0.27 -15.93 -14.64
N GLU A 15 0.90 -15.30 -14.58
CA GLU A 15 2.01 -15.66 -13.69
C GLU A 15 2.26 -14.55 -12.66
N GLU A 16 2.03 -14.87 -11.38
CA GLU A 16 2.40 -14.07 -10.22
C GLU A 16 3.43 -14.84 -9.36
N ASN A 17 4.46 -14.14 -8.85
CA ASN A 17 5.47 -14.72 -7.97
C ASN A 17 5.94 -13.70 -6.90
N ILE A 18 6.55 -14.20 -5.83
CA ILE A 18 7.10 -13.49 -4.66
C ILE A 18 8.09 -12.37 -5.02
N CYS A 19 8.69 -12.35 -6.20
CA CYS A 19 9.56 -11.25 -6.62
C CYS A 19 9.14 -10.57 -7.92
N LEU A 20 8.04 -11.02 -8.53
CA LEU A 20 7.46 -10.38 -9.71
C LEU A 20 6.00 -10.04 -9.42
N PRO A 21 5.72 -8.84 -8.89
CA PRO A 21 4.36 -8.38 -8.63
C PRO A 21 3.57 -8.30 -9.94
N LEU A 22 2.33 -8.77 -9.91
CA LEU A 22 1.43 -8.75 -11.07
C LEU A 22 1.36 -7.36 -11.75
N PRO A 23 1.21 -6.22 -11.04
CA PRO A 23 1.20 -4.90 -11.67
C PRO A 23 2.46 -4.59 -12.49
N ILE A 24 3.63 -5.02 -12.00
CA ILE A 24 4.91 -4.81 -12.69
C ILE A 24 4.96 -5.66 -13.97
N ASN A 25 4.51 -6.91 -13.90
CA ASN A 25 4.46 -7.80 -15.06
C ASN A 25 3.47 -7.28 -16.12
N VAL A 26 2.28 -6.82 -15.71
CA VAL A 26 1.27 -6.24 -16.61
C VAL A 26 1.80 -5.01 -17.33
N VAL A 27 2.37 -4.05 -16.60
CA VAL A 27 2.94 -2.83 -17.21
C VAL A 27 4.14 -3.14 -18.09
N SER A 28 4.98 -4.12 -17.72
CA SER A 28 6.11 -4.52 -18.56
C SER A 28 5.66 -5.13 -19.88
N LYS A 29 4.68 -6.04 -19.84
CA LYS A 29 4.09 -6.59 -21.06
C LYS A 29 3.40 -5.53 -21.92
N TYR A 30 2.78 -4.51 -21.31
CA TYR A 30 2.14 -3.41 -22.06
C TYR A 30 3.17 -2.69 -22.95
N TRP A 31 4.40 -2.56 -22.48
CA TRP A 31 5.53 -2.02 -23.25
C TRP A 31 6.27 -3.06 -24.11
N ASN A 32 5.68 -4.23 -24.35
CA ASN A 32 6.30 -5.36 -25.07
C ASN A 32 7.61 -5.86 -24.44
N ILE A 33 7.74 -5.74 -23.12
CA ILE A 33 8.90 -6.22 -22.36
C ILE A 33 8.51 -7.45 -21.55
N SER A 34 9.18 -8.57 -21.83
CA SER A 34 8.99 -9.84 -21.13
C SER A 34 9.99 -9.95 -19.98
N LEU A 35 9.48 -10.06 -18.75
CA LEU A 35 10.31 -10.27 -17.57
C LEU A 35 10.50 -11.78 -17.31
N PRO A 36 11.74 -12.28 -17.20
CA PRO A 36 11.98 -13.71 -17.03
C PRO A 36 11.51 -14.23 -15.67
N MET A 37 10.62 -15.22 -15.66
CA MET A 37 10.20 -15.88 -14.41
C MET A 37 11.36 -16.55 -13.67
N SER A 38 12.39 -17.01 -14.39
CA SER A 38 13.60 -17.58 -13.79
C SER A 38 14.31 -16.59 -12.87
N GLU A 39 14.35 -15.30 -13.24
CA GLU A 39 14.92 -14.24 -12.41
C GLU A 39 14.09 -14.03 -11.14
N ALA A 40 12.76 -13.99 -11.28
CA ALA A 40 11.86 -13.85 -10.14
C ALA A 40 11.97 -15.05 -9.18
N ILE A 41 12.11 -16.27 -9.69
CA ILE A 41 12.32 -17.49 -8.89
C ILE A 41 13.67 -17.44 -8.17
N GLU A 42 14.72 -16.95 -8.82
CA GLU A 42 16.03 -16.82 -8.19
C GLU A 42 16.02 -15.77 -7.08
N SER A 43 15.47 -14.57 -7.34
CA SER A 43 15.30 -13.53 -6.31
C SER A 43 14.47 -14.05 -5.13
N ALA A 44 13.41 -14.83 -5.38
CA ALA A 44 12.54 -15.37 -4.34
C ALA A 44 13.27 -16.24 -3.30
N LYS A 45 14.39 -16.88 -3.67
CA LYS A 45 15.21 -17.69 -2.74
C LYS A 45 15.78 -16.88 -1.58
N GLN A 46 15.94 -15.56 -1.74
CA GLN A 46 16.40 -14.65 -0.69
C GLN A 46 15.32 -14.36 0.36
N TYR A 47 14.07 -14.78 0.10
CA TYR A 47 12.90 -14.44 0.89
C TYR A 47 12.09 -15.69 1.32
N PRO A 48 12.72 -16.69 1.96
CA PRO A 48 12.12 -18.02 2.17
C PRO A 48 10.86 -18.03 3.06
N ASN A 49 10.60 -16.94 3.81
CA ASN A 49 9.44 -16.81 4.70
C ASN A 49 8.52 -15.63 4.31
N SER A 50 8.71 -15.04 3.12
CA SER A 50 7.89 -13.92 2.65
C SER A 50 6.71 -14.43 1.85
N ASN A 51 5.49 -14.08 2.30
CA ASN A 51 4.27 -14.35 1.57
C ASN A 51 3.86 -13.07 0.82
N GLY A 52 4.17 -13.00 -0.48
CA GLY A 52 3.76 -11.90 -1.36
C GLY A 52 4.93 -11.28 -2.10
N SER A 53 4.63 -10.43 -3.10
CA SER A 53 5.69 -9.91 -3.95
C SER A 53 6.57 -8.85 -3.26
N ILE A 54 7.73 -8.54 -3.83
CA ILE A 54 8.59 -7.45 -3.38
C ILE A 54 8.68 -6.43 -4.50
N LEU A 55 8.10 -5.25 -4.28
CA LEU A 55 7.86 -4.28 -5.35
C LEU A 55 9.17 -3.79 -5.99
N ILE A 56 10.20 -3.53 -5.17
CA ILE A 56 11.50 -3.09 -5.67
C ILE A 56 12.22 -4.16 -6.49
N GLU A 57 12.04 -5.46 -6.20
CA GLU A 57 12.62 -6.54 -7.01
C GLU A 57 12.02 -6.56 -8.42
N GLY A 58 10.69 -6.43 -8.50
CA GLY A 58 10.00 -6.31 -9.79
C GLY A 58 10.44 -5.08 -10.58
N ILE A 59 10.53 -3.92 -9.91
CA ILE A 59 11.01 -2.68 -10.52
C ILE A 59 12.43 -2.84 -11.07
N GLU A 60 13.34 -3.39 -10.26
CA GLU A 60 14.74 -3.56 -10.68
C GLU A 60 14.88 -4.60 -11.81
N SER A 61 14.04 -5.65 -11.85
CA SER A 61 13.98 -6.59 -12.98
C SER A 61 13.48 -5.88 -14.25
N ALA A 62 12.42 -5.07 -14.15
CA ALA A 62 11.93 -4.25 -15.26
C ALA A 62 13.01 -3.30 -15.81
N GLU A 63 13.78 -2.66 -14.92
CA GLU A 63 14.88 -1.77 -15.29
C GLU A 63 16.02 -2.52 -16.00
N ARG A 64 16.36 -3.72 -15.55
CA ARG A 64 17.34 -4.59 -16.24
C ARG A 64 16.90 -4.95 -17.67
N HIS A 65 15.60 -4.92 -17.94
CA HIS A 65 15.01 -5.26 -19.24
C HIS A 65 14.57 -4.04 -20.07
N GLY A 66 15.11 -2.85 -19.77
CA GLY A 66 14.99 -1.68 -20.64
C GLY A 66 13.90 -0.69 -20.27
N LEU A 67 13.18 -0.91 -19.17
CA LEU A 67 12.30 0.12 -18.60
C LEU A 67 13.09 1.09 -17.74
N LYS A 68 12.51 2.26 -17.49
CA LYS A 68 12.87 3.15 -16.39
C LYS A 68 11.73 3.23 -15.40
N CYS A 69 12.06 3.45 -14.14
CA CYS A 69 11.08 3.66 -13.09
C CYS A 69 11.15 5.09 -12.54
N LYS A 70 9.99 5.67 -12.26
CA LYS A 70 9.85 6.87 -11.43
C LYS A 70 8.86 6.59 -10.31
N ILE A 71 9.25 6.92 -9.08
CA ILE A 71 8.44 6.71 -7.88
C ILE A 71 8.19 8.07 -7.22
N ILE A 72 7.00 8.62 -7.38
CA ILE A 72 6.71 10.01 -6.98
C ILE A 72 5.47 10.08 -6.12
N ASN A 73 5.32 11.18 -5.37
CA ASN A 73 4.04 11.57 -4.79
C ASN A 73 3.36 12.50 -5.78
N SER A 74 2.09 12.22 -6.10
CA SER A 74 1.40 12.91 -7.18
C SER A 74 0.05 13.49 -6.75
N SER A 75 -0.74 13.95 -7.72
CA SER A 75 -2.09 14.46 -7.55
C SER A 75 -3.02 13.78 -8.56
N LEU A 76 -4.33 13.82 -8.31
CA LEU A 76 -5.31 13.29 -9.26
C LEU A 76 -5.19 13.92 -10.65
N SER A 77 -4.86 15.22 -10.74
CA SER A 77 -4.69 15.90 -12.04
C SER A 77 -3.46 15.41 -12.80
N GLU A 78 -2.32 15.24 -12.11
CA GLU A 78 -1.10 14.72 -12.73
C GLU A 78 -1.25 13.25 -13.11
N LEU A 79 -1.90 12.44 -12.26
CA LEU A 79 -2.25 11.05 -12.54
C LEU A 79 -3.04 10.92 -13.86
N LYS A 80 -4.10 11.72 -14.02
CA LYS A 80 -4.93 11.71 -15.25
C LYS A 80 -4.12 12.09 -16.48
N LYS A 81 -3.22 13.07 -16.39
CA LYS A 81 -2.31 13.44 -17.50
C LYS A 81 -1.38 12.30 -17.89
N ILE A 82 -0.92 11.50 -16.93
CA ILE A 82 -0.07 10.33 -17.18
C ILE A 82 -0.88 9.26 -17.93
N ILE A 83 -2.09 8.96 -17.46
CA ILE A 83 -3.01 8.02 -18.13
C ILE A 83 -3.32 8.49 -19.56
N ALA A 84 -3.68 9.76 -19.73
CA ALA A 84 -3.99 10.35 -21.03
C ALA A 84 -2.78 10.37 -21.99
N SER A 85 -1.56 10.30 -21.46
CA SER A 85 -0.32 10.15 -22.25
C SER A 85 -0.06 8.71 -22.70
N GLY A 86 -0.98 7.78 -22.45
CA GLY A 86 -0.83 6.37 -22.84
C GLY A 86 0.03 5.56 -21.87
N ILE A 87 0.26 6.06 -20.65
CA ILE A 87 1.15 5.42 -19.67
C ILE A 87 0.28 4.83 -18.56
N PRO A 88 0.31 3.52 -18.33
CA PRO A 88 -0.44 2.90 -17.25
C PRO A 88 0.29 3.04 -15.91
N PRO A 89 -0.17 3.90 -14.99
CA PRO A 89 0.49 4.06 -13.71
C PRO A 89 0.13 2.94 -12.74
N ILE A 90 1.02 2.67 -11.81
CA ILE A 90 0.78 1.78 -10.67
C ILE A 90 0.60 2.64 -9.42
N VAL A 91 -0.50 2.40 -8.70
CA VAL A 91 -0.82 3.09 -7.43
C VAL A 91 -0.97 2.10 -6.30
N ILE A 92 -0.79 2.57 -5.07
CA ILE A 92 -1.09 1.78 -3.88
C ILE A 92 -2.54 2.04 -3.43
N LEU A 93 -3.41 1.05 -3.61
CA LEU A 93 -4.84 1.04 -3.26
C LEU A 93 -5.22 -0.27 -2.57
N PRO A 94 -6.18 -0.28 -1.63
CA PRO A 94 -6.53 -1.51 -0.95
C PRO A 94 -7.17 -2.50 -1.91
N GLY A 95 -6.48 -3.60 -2.16
CA GLY A 95 -7.11 -4.88 -2.47
C GLY A 95 -7.93 -5.37 -1.27
N ILE A 96 -9.05 -5.99 -1.59
CA ILE A 96 -9.97 -6.74 -0.72
C ILE A 96 -9.23 -7.46 0.43
N PRO A 97 -9.85 -7.57 1.63
CA PRO A 97 -9.19 -8.18 2.77
C PRO A 97 -8.77 -9.61 2.44
N GLU A 98 -7.46 -9.91 2.54
CA GLU A 98 -6.79 -11.24 2.51
C GLU A 98 -5.46 -11.24 1.72
N ILE A 99 -5.13 -10.20 0.94
CA ILE A 99 -3.91 -10.15 0.11
C ILE A 99 -2.94 -9.07 0.59
N THR A 100 -1.69 -9.47 0.80
CA THR A 100 -0.57 -8.63 1.27
C THR A 100 0.06 -7.73 0.21
N GLN A 101 -0.61 -7.45 -0.90
CA GLN A 101 -0.16 -6.44 -1.85
C GLN A 101 -1.30 -5.62 -2.43
N HIS A 102 -1.15 -4.31 -2.27
CA HIS A 102 -2.13 -3.26 -2.52
C HIS A 102 -1.72 -2.43 -3.75
N ALA A 103 -1.05 -3.02 -4.73
CA ALA A 103 -0.65 -2.30 -5.94
C ALA A 103 -1.65 -2.57 -7.06
N SER A 104 -2.16 -1.52 -7.71
CA SER A 104 -3.11 -1.62 -8.82
C SER A 104 -2.62 -0.83 -10.01
N VAL A 105 -2.77 -1.39 -11.21
CA VAL A 105 -2.51 -0.69 -12.47
C VAL A 105 -3.77 0.07 -12.86
N LEU A 106 -3.67 1.37 -13.11
CA LEU A 106 -4.81 2.12 -13.62
C LEU A 106 -4.87 1.99 -15.13
N SER A 107 -6.05 1.63 -15.61
CA SER A 107 -6.35 1.46 -17.03
C SER A 107 -7.00 2.70 -17.63
N GLY A 108 -7.58 3.60 -16.83
CA GLY A 108 -8.25 4.74 -17.40
C GLY A 108 -8.99 5.64 -16.43
N TYR A 109 -9.75 6.59 -16.99
CA TYR A 109 -10.74 7.38 -16.25
C TYR A 109 -11.83 7.91 -17.18
N ASP A 110 -12.94 8.31 -16.56
CA ASP A 110 -14.06 9.01 -17.17
C ASP A 110 -14.41 10.23 -16.29
N ASP A 111 -14.35 11.43 -16.88
CA ASP A 111 -14.63 12.69 -16.20
C ASP A 111 -16.13 12.97 -16.03
N ASP A 112 -16.96 12.46 -16.94
CA ASP A 112 -18.42 12.64 -16.93
C ASP A 112 -19.03 11.75 -15.83
N GLU A 113 -18.65 10.47 -15.79
CA GLU A 113 -19.08 9.51 -14.76
C GLU A 113 -18.28 9.65 -13.45
N LYS A 114 -17.20 10.46 -13.46
CA LYS A 114 -16.29 10.66 -12.32
C LYS A 114 -15.76 9.34 -11.78
N THR A 115 -15.20 8.51 -12.65
CA THR A 115 -14.65 7.21 -12.30
C THR A 115 -13.19 7.08 -12.69
N ILE A 116 -12.43 6.36 -11.88
CA ILE A 116 -11.08 5.89 -12.19
C ILE A 116 -11.17 4.39 -12.46
N PHE A 117 -10.59 3.97 -13.57
CA PHE A 117 -10.56 2.58 -13.95
C PHE A 117 -9.26 1.91 -13.59
N HIS A 118 -9.36 0.67 -13.12
CA HIS A 118 -8.20 -0.12 -12.72
C HIS A 118 -8.29 -1.56 -13.22
N TYR A 119 -7.12 -2.14 -13.45
CA TYR A 119 -6.96 -3.49 -13.94
C TYR A 119 -7.45 -4.53 -12.93
N ILE A 120 -8.32 -5.45 -13.38
CA ILE A 120 -8.73 -6.65 -12.64
C ILE A 120 -8.43 -7.88 -13.51
N GLN A 121 -7.54 -8.73 -13.01
CA GLN A 121 -7.12 -9.95 -13.70
C GLN A 121 -8.20 -11.05 -13.73
N LYS A 122 -9.09 -11.11 -12.71
CA LYS A 122 -10.13 -12.13 -12.62
C LYS A 122 -11.41 -11.67 -13.30
N GLY A 123 -11.66 -12.17 -14.51
CA GLY A 123 -12.96 -12.09 -15.16
C GLY A 123 -13.98 -13.09 -14.61
N ASN A 124 -15.25 -12.89 -14.98
CA ASN A 124 -16.37 -13.80 -14.69
C ASN A 124 -16.30 -15.12 -15.49
N TYR A 125 -15.45 -15.16 -16.53
CA TYR A 125 -15.21 -16.31 -17.40
C TYR A 125 -13.70 -16.58 -17.53
N GLU A 126 -13.31 -17.82 -17.78
CA GLU A 126 -11.90 -18.20 -17.94
C GLU A 126 -11.26 -17.39 -19.09
N GLY A 127 -10.24 -16.60 -18.75
CA GLY A 127 -9.43 -15.85 -19.73
C GLY A 127 -9.94 -14.46 -20.10
N GLU A 128 -11.02 -13.95 -19.48
CA GLU A 128 -11.48 -12.58 -19.74
C GLU A 128 -10.87 -11.55 -18.79
N GLN A 129 -10.47 -10.40 -19.34
CA GLN A 129 -10.10 -9.21 -18.57
C GLN A 129 -11.35 -8.51 -18.05
N GLN A 130 -11.27 -8.01 -16.82
CA GLN A 130 -12.25 -7.07 -16.31
C GLN A 130 -11.60 -5.76 -15.90
N GLU A 131 -12.37 -4.71 -16.04
CA GLU A 131 -12.04 -3.39 -15.55
C GLU A 131 -12.87 -3.10 -14.31
N GLY A 132 -12.19 -2.73 -13.23
CA GLY A 132 -12.85 -2.19 -12.06
C GLY A 132 -13.04 -0.69 -12.21
N ALA A 133 -14.21 -0.19 -11.83
CA ALA A 133 -14.45 1.25 -11.72
C ALA A 133 -14.51 1.67 -10.25
N ILE A 134 -13.74 2.68 -9.90
CA ILE A 134 -13.74 3.29 -8.57
C ILE A 134 -14.25 4.72 -8.71
N PRO A 135 -15.28 5.14 -7.95
CA PRO A 135 -15.68 6.54 -7.92
C PRO A 135 -14.46 7.43 -7.60
N GLN A 136 -14.23 8.45 -8.41
CA GLN A 136 -13.03 9.28 -8.36
C GLN A 136 -12.80 9.91 -6.99
N GLU A 137 -13.86 10.37 -6.33
CA GLU A 137 -13.77 10.91 -4.96
C GLU A 137 -13.30 9.86 -3.97
N LEU A 138 -13.79 8.62 -4.09
CA LEU A 138 -13.36 7.50 -3.24
C LEU A 138 -11.91 7.11 -3.54
N PHE A 139 -11.53 7.05 -4.83
CA PHE A 139 -10.16 6.79 -5.24
C PHE A 139 -9.19 7.82 -4.65
N ASP A 140 -9.44 9.12 -4.87
CA ASP A 140 -8.55 10.16 -4.37
C ASP A 140 -8.54 10.20 -2.83
N LYS A 141 -9.71 9.93 -2.22
CA LYS A 141 -9.83 9.75 -0.79
C LYS A 141 -8.86 8.66 -0.31
N GLU A 142 -8.94 7.43 -0.80
CA GLU A 142 -8.11 6.32 -0.31
C GLU A 142 -6.64 6.45 -0.70
N TRP A 143 -6.34 6.91 -1.91
CA TRP A 143 -4.96 7.12 -2.37
C TRP A 143 -4.25 8.22 -1.58
N SER A 144 -4.97 9.27 -1.18
CA SER A 144 -4.43 10.32 -0.30
C SER A 144 -4.10 9.83 1.12
N GLU A 145 -4.72 8.74 1.57
CA GLU A 145 -4.43 8.14 2.88
C GLU A 145 -3.08 7.44 2.93
N ASP A 146 -2.47 7.13 1.77
CA ASP A 146 -1.09 6.61 1.63
C ASP A 146 -0.15 7.62 0.95
N GLY A 147 -0.47 8.92 1.03
CA GLY A 147 0.42 9.97 0.52
C GLY A 147 0.50 10.08 -1.00
N ARG A 148 -0.45 9.48 -1.73
CA ARG A 148 -0.54 9.51 -3.20
C ARG A 148 0.73 9.01 -3.91
N LEU A 149 1.31 7.91 -3.42
CA LEU A 149 2.45 7.28 -4.07
C LEU A 149 2.05 6.74 -5.45
N LEU A 150 2.86 7.08 -6.45
CA LEU A 150 2.69 6.74 -7.85
C LEU A 150 3.97 6.09 -8.37
N ILE A 151 3.85 4.95 -9.04
CA ILE A 151 4.95 4.25 -9.69
C ILE A 151 4.69 4.24 -11.18
N ILE A 152 5.67 4.72 -11.94
CA ILE A 152 5.60 4.81 -13.40
C ILE A 152 6.73 3.96 -13.95
N LEU A 153 6.38 2.96 -14.76
CA LEU A 153 7.31 2.15 -15.53
C LEU A 153 7.07 2.41 -17.01
N ALA A 154 8.09 2.86 -17.72
CA ALA A 154 8.00 3.12 -19.15
C ALA A 154 9.38 3.06 -19.83
N PRO A 155 9.45 2.88 -21.16
CA PRO A 155 10.67 3.05 -21.92
C PRO A 155 11.31 4.45 -21.72
N PRO A 156 12.64 4.59 -21.82
CA PRO A 156 13.34 5.85 -21.57
C PRO A 156 12.87 7.04 -22.41
N ASP A 157 12.47 6.79 -23.66
CA ASP A 157 11.96 7.77 -24.61
C ASP A 157 10.59 8.32 -24.19
N VAL A 158 9.73 7.49 -23.58
CA VAL A 158 8.45 7.95 -23.03
C VAL A 158 8.66 8.98 -21.93
N PHE A 159 9.65 8.79 -21.05
CA PHE A 159 9.96 9.77 -19.99
C PHE A 159 10.42 11.13 -20.53
N SER A 160 10.99 11.19 -21.74
CA SER A 160 11.37 12.46 -22.36
C SER A 160 10.17 13.30 -22.79
N SER A 161 9.01 12.67 -22.95
CA SER A 161 7.77 13.29 -23.42
C SER A 161 6.86 13.80 -22.28
N ILE A 162 7.12 13.41 -21.04
CA ILE A 162 6.32 13.78 -19.87
C ILE A 162 7.09 14.67 -18.89
N LYS A 163 6.43 15.67 -18.32
CA LYS A 163 6.96 16.49 -17.23
C LYS A 163 6.46 15.95 -15.91
N LEU A 164 7.36 15.39 -15.10
CA LEU A 164 7.07 14.89 -13.77
C LEU A 164 7.78 15.76 -12.73
N ASN A 165 7.16 15.94 -11.56
CA ASN A 165 7.88 16.44 -10.40
C ASN A 165 8.56 15.27 -9.67
N ASP A 166 9.83 15.01 -9.99
CA ASP A 166 10.60 13.88 -9.47
C ASP A 166 11.62 14.26 -8.39
N ALA A 167 11.50 15.46 -7.80
CA ALA A 167 12.40 15.96 -6.76
C ALA A 167 12.57 15.01 -5.56
N HIS A 168 11.57 14.16 -5.30
CA HIS A 168 11.53 13.22 -4.19
C HIS A 168 11.70 11.75 -4.62
N GLU A 169 11.99 11.49 -5.90
CA GLU A 169 12.02 10.14 -6.47
C GLU A 169 13.05 9.24 -5.80
N THR A 170 14.26 9.74 -5.61
CA THR A 170 15.32 8.98 -4.92
C THR A 170 14.94 8.68 -3.47
N SER A 171 14.25 9.60 -2.78
CA SER A 171 13.79 9.40 -1.40
C SER A 171 12.72 8.29 -1.33
N ASN A 172 11.75 8.30 -2.24
CA ASN A 172 10.73 7.25 -2.33
C ASN A 172 11.31 5.90 -2.72
N ARG A 173 12.27 5.87 -3.64
CA ARG A 173 12.97 4.62 -4.01
C ARG A 173 13.69 4.00 -2.82
N LEU A 174 14.37 4.82 -2.01
CA LEU A 174 15.02 4.35 -0.79
C LEU A 174 14.03 3.71 0.19
N CYS A 175 12.78 4.17 0.23
CA CYS A 175 11.74 3.52 1.05
C CYS A 175 11.47 2.08 0.60
N LEU A 176 11.29 1.83 -0.71
CA LEU A 176 11.06 0.48 -1.23
C LEU A 176 12.28 -0.43 -1.04
N ILE A 177 13.49 0.12 -1.17
CA ILE A 177 14.75 -0.59 -0.85
C ILE A 177 14.78 -0.97 0.62
N SER A 178 14.40 -0.05 1.52
CA SER A 178 14.34 -0.31 2.94
C SER A 178 13.31 -1.38 3.30
N GLU A 179 12.14 -1.40 2.67
CA GLU A 179 11.16 -2.48 2.86
C GLU A 179 11.75 -3.85 2.50
N ARG A 180 12.48 -3.94 1.38
CA ARG A 180 13.24 -5.17 1.04
C ARG A 180 14.22 -5.54 2.14
N LEU A 181 15.03 -4.60 2.63
CA LEU A 181 16.01 -4.86 3.70
C LEU A 181 15.35 -5.33 4.99
N ILE A 182 14.16 -4.80 5.33
CA ILE A 182 13.37 -5.24 6.49
C ILE A 182 12.94 -6.70 6.32
N ILE A 183 12.43 -7.08 5.14
CA ILE A 183 12.05 -8.47 4.84
C ILE A 183 13.26 -9.41 4.92
N GLN A 184 14.44 -8.96 4.49
CA GLN A 184 15.71 -9.69 4.62
C GLN A 184 16.25 -9.76 6.06
N LYS A 185 15.53 -9.21 7.04
CA LYS A 185 15.94 -9.13 8.45
C LYS A 185 17.22 -8.31 8.66
N ASN A 186 17.42 -7.28 7.85
CA ASN A 186 18.52 -6.31 7.95
C ASN A 186 18.00 -4.91 8.35
N PRO A 187 17.36 -4.75 9.54
CA PRO A 187 16.73 -3.49 9.95
C PRO A 187 17.73 -2.35 10.15
N SER A 188 19.00 -2.64 10.45
CA SER A 188 20.06 -1.63 10.60
C SER A 188 20.35 -0.91 9.28
N ASP A 189 20.53 -1.66 8.20
CA ASP A 189 20.77 -1.10 6.85
C ASP A 189 19.52 -0.41 6.31
N ALA A 190 18.34 -0.95 6.62
CA ALA A 190 17.07 -0.30 6.31
C ALA A 190 17.00 1.09 6.98
N LEU A 191 17.38 1.21 8.26
CA LEU A 191 17.39 2.48 8.99
C LEU A 191 18.39 3.48 8.40
N ILE A 192 19.58 3.04 7.97
CA ILE A 192 20.55 3.90 7.28
C ILE A 192 19.96 4.44 5.98
N SER A 193 19.36 3.56 5.18
CA SER A 193 18.72 3.93 3.91
C SER A 193 17.54 4.90 4.11
N LEU A 194 16.73 4.69 5.16
CA LEU A 194 15.62 5.59 5.50
C LEU A 194 16.08 6.96 6.01
N LYS A 195 17.18 7.02 6.76
CA LYS A 195 17.76 8.31 7.18
C LYS A 195 18.21 9.11 5.96
N LYS A 196 18.87 8.46 4.99
CA LYS A 196 19.21 9.09 3.71
C LYS A 196 17.97 9.54 2.93
N ALA A 197 16.88 8.77 2.97
CA ALA A 197 15.61 9.17 2.37
C ALA A 197 15.08 10.49 2.99
N ILE A 198 15.14 10.62 4.32
CA ILE A 198 14.74 11.85 5.02
C ILE A 198 15.69 13.03 4.77
N GLU A 199 16.99 12.78 4.59
CA GLU A 199 17.94 13.83 4.21
C GLU A 199 17.61 14.42 2.83
N LEU A 200 17.17 13.58 1.89
CA LEU A 200 16.76 13.98 0.54
C LEU A 200 15.37 14.64 0.52
N ASP A 201 14.45 14.15 1.36
CA ASP A 201 13.13 14.73 1.53
C ASP A 201 12.70 14.64 2.99
N GLN A 202 12.79 15.77 3.69
CA GLN A 202 12.44 15.86 5.10
C GLN A 202 10.95 15.60 5.35
N ASN A 203 10.10 15.71 4.33
CA ASN A 203 8.66 15.51 4.44
C ASN A 203 8.21 14.16 3.85
N ASN A 204 9.14 13.24 3.59
CA ASN A 204 8.78 11.92 3.10
C ASN A 204 7.99 11.14 4.18
N LEU A 205 6.70 10.99 3.92
CA LEU A 205 5.73 10.35 4.81
C LEU A 205 6.07 8.87 5.02
N THR A 206 6.36 8.16 3.94
CA THR A 206 6.70 6.73 3.97
C THR A 206 8.01 6.49 4.72
N ALA A 207 9.04 7.30 4.48
CA ALA A 207 10.31 7.17 5.18
C ALA A 207 10.13 7.38 6.69
N SER A 208 9.42 8.44 7.09
CA SER A 208 9.13 8.73 8.49
C SER A 208 8.34 7.59 9.15
N TYR A 209 7.35 7.02 8.46
CA TYR A 209 6.56 5.89 8.93
C TYR A 209 7.40 4.62 9.13
N LEU A 210 8.25 4.27 8.15
CA LEU A 210 9.08 3.07 8.23
C LEU A 210 10.10 3.17 9.37
N ILE A 211 10.69 4.35 9.60
CA ILE A 211 11.55 4.58 10.79
C ILE A 211 10.76 4.41 12.07
N ALA A 212 9.55 4.98 12.16
CA ALA A 212 8.69 4.84 13.32
C ALA A 212 8.32 3.37 13.58
N SER A 213 8.07 2.58 12.54
CA SER A 213 7.80 1.15 12.64
C SER A 213 8.99 0.39 13.23
N LEU A 214 10.19 0.59 12.68
CA LEU A 214 11.41 -0.06 13.18
C LEU A 214 11.72 0.29 14.64
N LEU A 215 11.54 1.56 15.01
CA LEU A 215 11.72 2.00 16.40
C LEU A 215 10.67 1.40 17.33
N ASN A 216 9.42 1.26 16.88
CA ASN A 216 8.33 0.63 17.65
C ASN A 216 8.57 -0.87 17.85
N GLU A 217 9.14 -1.57 16.87
CA GLU A 217 9.58 -2.97 17.04
C GLU A 217 10.63 -3.11 18.14
N GLN A 218 11.54 -2.14 18.26
CA GLN A 218 12.53 -2.05 19.33
C GLN A 218 11.96 -1.48 20.65
N ASN A 219 10.66 -1.22 20.71
CA ASN A 219 9.98 -0.53 21.82
C ASN A 219 10.61 0.83 22.20
N SER A 220 11.26 1.51 21.25
CA SER A 220 11.88 2.81 21.48
C SER A 220 10.82 3.91 21.47
N ASN A 221 10.83 4.78 22.49
CA ASN A 221 9.93 5.94 22.58
C ASN A 221 10.17 6.96 21.45
N ASP A 222 11.34 6.91 20.80
CA ASP A 222 11.62 7.72 19.62
C ASP A 222 10.67 7.43 18.45
N CYS A 223 9.94 6.31 18.43
CA CYS A 223 8.92 6.08 17.39
C CYS A 223 7.81 7.15 17.43
N VAL A 224 7.48 7.67 18.62
CA VAL A 224 6.37 8.62 18.82
C VAL A 224 6.57 9.88 17.98
N LYS A 225 7.75 10.50 18.04
CA LYS A 225 8.06 11.72 17.25
C LYS A 225 7.90 11.50 15.74
N TYR A 226 8.25 10.32 15.23
CA TYR A 226 8.14 10.03 13.80
C TYR A 226 6.69 9.75 13.38
N TYR A 227 5.91 9.05 14.20
CA TYR A 227 4.48 8.90 13.93
C TYR A 227 3.72 10.22 14.03
N GLU A 228 4.02 11.06 15.03
CA GLU A 228 3.43 12.40 15.16
C GLU A 228 3.77 13.29 13.95
N LYS A 229 5.00 13.17 13.43
CA LYS A 229 5.39 13.81 12.16
C LYS A 229 4.58 13.29 10.98
N CYS A 230 4.33 11.98 10.87
CA CYS A 230 3.48 11.43 9.82
C CYS A 230 2.06 12.02 9.89
N ILE A 231 1.51 12.12 11.10
CA ILE A 231 0.17 12.68 11.35
C ILE A 231 0.11 14.18 11.02
N SER A 232 1.17 14.93 11.32
CA SER A 232 1.23 16.37 11.02
C SER A 232 1.31 16.64 9.51
N LEU A 233 2.07 15.81 8.78
CA LEU A 233 2.17 15.85 7.32
C LEU A 233 0.87 15.40 6.64
N ASN A 234 0.25 14.34 7.15
CA ASN A 234 -0.99 13.79 6.62
C ASN A 234 -1.89 13.25 7.73
N LYS A 235 -2.91 14.04 8.12
CA LYS A 235 -3.92 13.68 9.14
C LYS A 235 -4.79 12.49 8.74
N ARG A 236 -4.72 12.05 7.48
CA ARG A 236 -5.46 10.90 6.95
C ARG A 236 -4.56 9.66 6.77
N PHE A 237 -3.29 9.73 7.18
CA PHE A 237 -2.38 8.59 7.15
C PHE A 237 -2.66 7.64 8.33
N TYR A 238 -3.66 6.76 8.15
CA TYR A 238 -4.18 5.88 9.20
C TYR A 238 -3.10 4.96 9.80
N LEU A 239 -2.08 4.57 9.02
CA LEU A 239 -0.99 3.70 9.47
C LEU A 239 -0.17 4.30 10.62
N ALA A 240 0.00 5.63 10.68
CA ALA A 240 0.69 6.25 11.81
C ALA A 240 -0.13 6.18 13.11
N TYR A 241 -1.45 6.33 13.02
CA TYR A 241 -2.34 6.13 14.16
C TYR A 241 -2.35 4.67 14.62
N VAL A 242 -2.34 3.71 13.69
CA VAL A 242 -2.16 2.29 14.00
C VAL A 242 -0.83 2.05 14.72
N GLY A 243 0.26 2.61 14.20
CA GLY A 243 1.59 2.48 14.78
C GLY A 243 1.69 3.01 16.20
N LEU A 244 1.18 4.23 16.46
CA LEU A 244 1.10 4.78 17.82
C LEU A 244 0.20 3.95 18.73
N GLY A 245 -0.96 3.51 18.22
CA GLY A 245 -1.86 2.65 18.97
C GLY A 245 -1.19 1.35 19.40
N ASN A 246 -0.43 0.73 18.50
CA ASN A 246 0.37 -0.47 18.78
C ASN A 246 1.47 -0.18 19.81
N TYR A 247 2.18 0.96 19.70
CA TYR A 247 3.21 1.34 20.66
C TYR A 247 2.63 1.53 22.07
N TYR A 248 1.53 2.29 22.19
CA TYR A 248 0.88 2.51 23.48
C TYR A 248 0.29 1.23 24.05
N LEU A 249 -0.27 0.35 23.21
CA LEU A 249 -0.77 -0.96 23.65
C LEU A 249 0.35 -1.81 24.26
N LYS A 250 1.50 -1.91 23.59
CA LYS A 250 2.68 -2.65 24.09
C LYS A 250 3.17 -2.14 25.44
N ASN A 251 3.03 -0.84 25.68
CA ASN A 251 3.47 -0.17 26.91
C ASN A 251 2.35 0.01 27.95
N GLY A 252 1.21 -0.68 27.79
CA GLY A 252 0.10 -0.65 28.76
C GLY A 252 -0.65 0.68 28.86
N GLN A 253 -0.42 1.63 27.94
CA GLN A 253 -1.08 2.93 27.90
C GLN A 253 -2.41 2.81 27.15
N PHE A 254 -3.38 2.10 27.74
CA PHE A 254 -4.62 1.69 27.07
C PHE A 254 -5.47 2.86 26.60
N GLU A 255 -5.60 3.94 27.38
CA GLU A 255 -6.39 5.12 27.02
C GLU A 255 -5.81 5.81 25.77
N LYS A 256 -4.48 5.97 25.73
CA LYS A 256 -3.81 6.56 24.55
C LYS A 256 -3.96 5.65 23.34
N SER A 257 -3.79 4.33 23.52
CA SER A 257 -3.95 3.36 22.45
C SER A 257 -5.36 3.40 21.84
N GLU A 258 -6.40 3.47 22.69
CA GLU A 258 -7.79 3.56 22.26
C GLU A 258 -8.05 4.79 21.38
N VAL A 259 -7.51 5.96 21.77
CA VAL A 259 -7.64 7.21 21.00
C VAL A 259 -7.04 7.02 19.60
N GLN A 260 -5.82 6.50 19.50
CA GLN A 260 -5.15 6.36 18.21
C GLN A 260 -5.83 5.31 17.31
N TYR A 261 -6.18 4.14 17.86
CA TYR A 261 -6.93 3.14 17.09
C TYR A 261 -8.30 3.63 16.64
N SER A 262 -9.00 4.41 17.46
CA SER A 262 -10.28 4.99 17.07
C SER A 262 -10.13 5.96 15.92
N LYS A 263 -9.06 6.76 15.89
CA LYS A 263 -8.77 7.65 14.77
C LYS A 263 -8.43 6.89 13.49
N ALA A 264 -7.63 5.82 13.57
CA ALA A 264 -7.34 4.97 12.42
C ALA A 264 -8.61 4.37 11.79
N ILE A 265 -9.52 3.86 12.64
CA ILE A 265 -10.81 3.28 12.23
C ILE A 265 -11.75 4.34 11.64
N GLU A 266 -11.78 5.56 12.19
CA GLU A 266 -12.56 6.68 11.67
C GLU A 266 -12.11 7.07 10.25
N ILE A 267 -10.79 7.13 10.01
CA ILE A 267 -10.22 7.49 8.71
C ILE A 267 -10.54 6.42 7.67
N ASN A 268 -10.14 5.18 7.94
CA ASN A 268 -10.38 4.06 7.03
C ASN A 268 -10.76 2.78 7.80
N PRO A 269 -12.07 2.50 7.93
CA PRO A 269 -12.54 1.34 8.69
C PRO A 269 -12.25 0.01 7.98
N LYS A 270 -12.15 0.00 6.64
CA LYS A 270 -11.87 -1.22 5.86
C LYS A 270 -10.39 -1.60 5.98
N ARG A 271 -9.48 -0.65 5.82
CA ARG A 271 -8.03 -0.88 5.95
C ARG A 271 -7.59 -1.09 7.39
N SER A 272 -8.26 -0.43 8.34
CA SER A 272 -8.01 -0.61 9.77
C SER A 272 -8.79 -1.79 10.37
N ALA A 273 -9.36 -2.68 9.55
CA ALA A 273 -10.26 -3.71 10.06
C ALA A 273 -9.60 -4.65 11.08
N LYS A 274 -8.32 -5.00 10.90
CA LYS A 274 -7.57 -5.80 11.89
C LYS A 274 -7.42 -5.11 13.26
N ILE A 275 -7.53 -3.79 13.31
CA ILE A 275 -7.41 -2.97 14.53
C ILE A 275 -8.60 -3.16 15.46
N TYR A 276 -9.77 -3.53 14.96
CA TYR A 276 -10.92 -3.85 15.81
C TYR A 276 -10.58 -4.93 16.85
N LYS A 277 -9.79 -5.95 16.49
CA LYS A 277 -9.36 -6.97 17.46
C LYS A 277 -8.43 -6.39 18.54
N ASN A 278 -7.46 -5.55 18.15
CA ASN A 278 -6.54 -4.93 19.10
C ASN A 278 -7.28 -3.97 20.05
N ARG A 279 -8.27 -3.23 19.52
CA ARG A 279 -9.12 -2.33 20.31
C ARG A 279 -10.13 -3.08 21.18
N ALA A 280 -10.60 -4.25 20.76
CA ALA A 280 -11.40 -5.12 21.62
C ALA A 280 -10.57 -5.62 22.82
N TYR A 281 -9.35 -6.12 22.57
CA TYR A 281 -8.45 -6.58 23.61
C TYR A 281 -8.13 -5.47 24.64
N LEU A 282 -7.79 -4.26 24.20
CA LEU A 282 -7.52 -3.17 25.14
C LEU A 282 -8.76 -2.78 25.95
N LYS A 283 -9.95 -2.78 25.32
CA LYS A 283 -11.21 -2.43 26.00
C LYS A 283 -11.59 -3.46 27.05
N GLU A 284 -11.33 -4.74 26.81
CA GLU A 284 -11.43 -5.79 27.82
C GLU A 284 -10.51 -5.50 29.02
N LYS A 285 -9.24 -5.10 28.79
CA LYS A 285 -8.32 -4.70 29.87
C LYS A 285 -8.82 -3.49 30.66
N GLN A 286 -9.55 -2.60 30.02
CA GLN A 286 -10.22 -1.46 30.66
C GLN A 286 -11.59 -1.81 31.28
N LYS A 287 -12.02 -3.08 31.25
CA LYS A 287 -13.35 -3.57 31.71
C LYS A 287 -14.54 -2.99 30.92
N LYS A 288 -14.31 -2.50 29.70
CA LYS A 288 -15.32 -2.00 28.76
C LYS A 288 -15.84 -3.13 27.86
N ASN A 289 -16.39 -4.17 28.47
CA ASN A 289 -16.73 -5.42 27.76
C ASN A 289 -17.76 -5.24 26.64
N SER A 290 -18.76 -4.37 26.82
CA SER A 290 -19.76 -4.07 25.79
C SER A 290 -19.11 -3.53 24.51
N ASP A 291 -18.15 -2.63 24.68
CA ASP A 291 -17.46 -1.98 23.57
C ASP A 291 -16.47 -2.92 22.90
N ALA A 292 -15.85 -3.81 23.67
CA ALA A 292 -15.01 -4.89 23.14
C ALA A 292 -15.82 -5.86 22.27
N LYS A 293 -16.99 -6.29 22.72
CA LYS A 293 -17.90 -7.13 21.91
C LYS A 293 -18.29 -6.45 20.59
N ASN A 294 -18.59 -5.15 20.63
CA ASN A 294 -18.95 -4.40 19.44
C ASN A 294 -17.79 -4.34 18.44
N ASP A 295 -16.56 -4.17 18.90
CA ASP A 295 -15.39 -4.20 18.03
C ASP A 295 -15.17 -5.57 17.38
N LEU A 296 -15.31 -6.66 18.13
CA LEU A 296 -15.22 -8.02 17.58
C LEU A 296 -16.31 -8.30 16.54
N LYS A 297 -17.54 -7.83 16.77
CA LYS A 297 -18.63 -7.91 15.78
C LYS A 297 -18.31 -7.13 14.51
N ASN A 298 -17.75 -5.92 14.63
CA ASN A 298 -17.32 -5.12 13.48
C ASN A 298 -16.20 -5.80 12.69
N TYR A 299 -15.24 -6.45 13.37
CA TYR A 299 -14.24 -7.28 12.71
C TYR A 299 -14.87 -8.40 11.90
N LEU A 300 -15.78 -9.19 12.49
CA LEU A 300 -16.44 -10.30 11.79
C LEU A 300 -17.35 -9.86 10.65
N LYS A 301 -17.90 -8.63 10.71
CA LYS A 301 -18.65 -8.04 9.60
C LYS A 301 -17.75 -7.77 8.38
N LEU A 302 -16.50 -7.36 8.62
CA LEU A 302 -15.53 -7.06 7.57
C LEU A 302 -14.78 -8.32 7.10
N PHE A 303 -14.62 -9.32 7.96
CA PHE A 303 -13.99 -10.60 7.66
C PHE A 303 -14.90 -11.78 8.01
N PRO A 304 -15.98 -12.02 7.24
CA PRO A 304 -16.93 -13.08 7.55
C PRO A 304 -16.30 -14.48 7.47
N LYS A 305 -15.18 -14.64 6.76
CA LYS A 305 -14.45 -15.90 6.58
C LYS A 305 -13.09 -15.94 7.30
N ALA A 306 -12.88 -15.08 8.30
CA ALA A 306 -11.62 -15.05 9.05
C ALA A 306 -11.29 -16.45 9.64
N ASN A 307 -10.04 -16.89 9.49
CA ASN A 307 -9.58 -18.21 10.00
C ASN A 307 -9.79 -18.38 11.51
N ASP A 308 -9.76 -17.27 12.25
CA ASP A 308 -9.94 -17.21 13.69
C ASP A 308 -11.38 -16.88 14.12
N ARG A 309 -12.35 -16.94 13.20
CA ARG A 309 -13.76 -16.60 13.45
C ARG A 309 -14.33 -17.31 14.68
N GLY A 310 -14.13 -18.63 14.81
CA GLY A 310 -14.68 -19.41 15.92
C GLY A 310 -14.17 -18.94 17.28
N ILE A 311 -12.89 -18.56 17.36
CA ILE A 311 -12.26 -18.00 18.55
C ILE A 311 -12.90 -16.65 18.90
N ILE A 312 -13.13 -15.81 17.89
CA ILE A 312 -13.75 -14.49 18.07
C ILE A 312 -15.22 -14.61 18.52
N GLU A 313 -15.98 -15.53 17.93
CA GLU A 313 -17.36 -15.80 18.35
C GLU A 313 -17.44 -16.31 19.79
N GLN A 314 -16.48 -17.12 20.21
CA GLN A 314 -16.36 -17.53 21.61
C GLN A 314 -16.05 -16.35 22.53
N ALA A 315 -15.06 -15.52 22.20
CA ALA A 315 -14.74 -14.33 22.98
C ALA A 315 -15.94 -13.36 23.12
N ILE A 316 -16.76 -13.20 22.07
CA ILE A 316 -18.00 -12.40 22.13
C ILE A 316 -19.01 -12.96 23.16
N ARG A 317 -19.08 -14.28 23.32
CA ARG A 317 -19.97 -14.93 24.31
C ARG A 317 -19.46 -14.76 25.75
N GLU A 318 -18.15 -14.76 25.93
CA GLU A 318 -17.49 -14.74 27.25
C GLU A 318 -17.34 -13.34 27.85
N LEU A 319 -17.21 -12.30 27.02
CA LEU A 319 -17.18 -10.90 27.45
C LEU A 319 -18.47 -10.48 28.17
#